data_AF-A0A843J6R1-F1
#
_entry.id   AF-A0A843J6R1-F1
#
_cell.length_a   1.000
_cell.length_b   1.000
_cell.length_c   1.000
_cell.angle_alpha   90.00
_cell.angle_beta   90.00
_cell.angle_gamma   90.00
#
_symmetry.space_group_name_H-M   'P 1'
#
loop_
_entity.id
_entity.type
_entity.pdbx_description
1 polymer ?
#
loop_
_entity_poly.entity_id
_entity_poly.type
_entity_poly.pdbx_seq_one_letter_code
_entity_poly.pdbx_strand_id
1 'polypeptide(L)' 'INIEETSKVLNESKDENIENIETLEDIGYIKFNIDKKESKIFKDGKISIENNENKEEAKKSLVKILRLIRRTV' A
#
# COMPACT_ATOMS: atom_id res chain seq x y z
N ILE A 1 4.78 3.44 -11.74
CA ILE A 1 5.33 2.60 -10.65
C ILE A 1 5.45 1.18 -11.16
N ASN A 2 6.57 0.49 -10.94
CA ASN A 2 6.69 -0.94 -11.25
C ASN A 2 5.99 -1.75 -10.15
N ILE A 3 4.88 -2.41 -10.50
CA ILE A 3 4.02 -3.12 -9.56
C ILE A 3 4.73 -4.35 -8.96
N GLU A 4 5.46 -5.09 -9.76
CA GLU A 4 6.19 -6.29 -9.34
C GLU A 4 7.29 -5.93 -8.32
N GLU A 5 8.11 -4.93 -8.63
CA GLU A 5 9.16 -4.43 -7.72
C GLU A 5 8.57 -3.85 -6.43
N THR A 6 7.46 -3.11 -6.52
CA THR A 6 6.80 -2.52 -5.35
C THR A 6 6.21 -3.58 -4.44
N SER A 7 5.60 -4.63 -5.02
CA SER A 7 5.08 -5.75 -4.25
C SER A 7 6.18 -6.50 -3.51
N LYS A 8 7.33 -6.71 -4.17
CA LYS A 8 8.48 -7.36 -3.55
C LYS A 8 8.98 -6.59 -2.33
N VAL A 9 9.14 -5.27 -2.45
CA VAL A 9 9.60 -4.44 -1.32
C VAL A 9 8.57 -4.42 -0.18
N LEU A 10 7.28 -4.36 -0.49
CA LEU A 10 6.23 -4.43 0.54
C LEU A 10 6.31 -5.76 1.31
N ASN A 11 6.47 -6.88 0.61
CA ASN A 11 6.61 -8.21 1.20
C ASN A 11 7.91 -8.37 2.02
N GLU A 12 9.02 -7.79 1.57
CA GLU A 12 10.32 -7.86 2.27
C GLU A 12 10.41 -6.94 3.48
N SER A 13 9.62 -5.85 3.53
CA SER A 13 9.73 -4.82 4.57
C SER A 13 9.41 -5.30 5.99
N LYS A 14 8.74 -6.46 6.14
CA LYS A 14 8.24 -7.02 7.41
C LYS A 14 7.62 -5.94 8.32
N ASP A 15 6.84 -5.03 7.73
CA ASP A 15 6.18 -3.97 8.48
C ASP A 15 4.99 -4.55 9.24
N GLU A 16 4.96 -4.40 10.57
CA GLU A 16 3.89 -4.90 11.44
C GLU A 16 2.51 -4.31 11.10
N ASN A 17 2.49 -3.19 10.38
CA ASN A 17 1.27 -2.52 10.01
C ASN A 17 0.67 -3.04 8.70
N ILE A 18 1.43 -3.81 7.90
CA ILE A 18 0.98 -4.31 6.60
C ILE A 18 0.82 -5.83 6.59
N GLU A 19 -0.32 -6.28 6.09
CA GLU A 19 -0.65 -7.69 5.93
C GLU A 19 -1.40 -7.93 4.61
N ASN A 20 -1.57 -9.20 4.24
CA ASN A 20 -2.41 -9.62 3.10
C ASN A 20 -2.07 -8.92 1.77
N ILE A 21 -0.78 -8.83 1.44
CA ILE A 21 -0.33 -8.24 0.17
C ILE A 21 -0.68 -9.20 -0.98
N GLU A 22 -1.47 -8.72 -1.93
CA GLU A 22 -1.88 -9.42 -3.14
C GLU A 22 -1.56 -8.54 -4.35
N THR A 23 -0.87 -9.10 -5.34
CA THR A 23 -0.45 -8.38 -6.55
C THR A 23 -1.33 -8.80 -7.71
N LEU A 24 -1.99 -7.84 -8.34
CA LEU A 24 -2.90 -8.08 -9.45
C LEU A 24 -2.37 -7.35 -10.69
N GLU A 25 -1.39 -7.95 -11.35
CA GLU A 25 -0.67 -7.35 -12.47
C GLU A 25 -1.56 -7.09 -13.68
N ASP A 26 -2.48 -8.01 -13.97
CA ASP A 26 -3.42 -7.93 -15.10
C ASP A 26 -4.26 -6.64 -15.09
N ILE A 27 -4.57 -6.15 -13.90
CA ILE A 27 -5.37 -4.94 -13.66
C ILE A 27 -4.53 -3.80 -13.07
N GLY A 28 -3.24 -4.02 -12.86
CA GLY A 28 -2.24 -3.01 -12.55
C GLY A 28 -2.34 -2.38 -11.16
N TYR A 29 -2.61 -3.16 -10.11
CA TYR A 29 -2.52 -2.66 -8.72
C TYR A 29 -2.08 -3.72 -7.71
N ILE A 30 -1.60 -3.26 -6.55
CA ILE A 30 -1.28 -4.06 -5.37
C ILE A 30 -2.36 -3.79 -4.33
N LYS A 31 -2.98 -4.86 -3.83
CA LYS A 31 -3.91 -4.84 -2.70
C LYS A 31 -3.15 -5.23 -1.44
N PHE A 32 -3.43 -4.57 -0.32
CA PHE A 32 -2.88 -4.94 0.99
C PHE A 32 -3.73 -4.33 2.10
N ASN A 33 -3.57 -4.82 3.31
CA ASN A 33 -4.15 -4.21 4.49
C ASN A 33 -3.11 -3.34 5.18
N ILE A 34 -3.48 -2.13 5.59
CA ILE A 34 -2.68 -1.31 6.51
C ILE A 34 -3.50 -0.93 7.73
N ASP A 35 -3.00 -1.22 8.94
CA ASP A 35 -3.78 -1.01 10.18
C ASP A 35 -5.19 -1.61 10.11
N LYS A 36 -5.31 -2.82 9.53
CA LYS A 36 -6.58 -3.52 9.25
C LYS A 36 -7.51 -2.83 8.25
N LYS A 37 -7.02 -1.87 7.47
CA LYS A 37 -7.76 -1.18 6.41
C LYS A 37 -7.31 -1.65 5.04
N GLU A 38 -8.27 -1.99 4.19
CA GLU A 38 -7.99 -2.34 2.80
C GLU A 38 -7.39 -1.13 2.07
N SER A 39 -6.26 -1.35 1.41
CA SER A 39 -5.51 -0.35 0.66
C SER A 39 -5.10 -0.90 -0.71
N LYS A 40 -5.03 0.00 -1.69
CA LYS A 40 -4.66 -0.31 -3.07
C LYS A 40 -3.64 0.70 -3.57
N ILE A 41 -2.54 0.24 -4.15
CA ILE A 41 -1.59 1.08 -4.90
C ILE A 41 -1.69 0.72 -6.38
N PHE A 42 -2.06 1.68 -7.20
CA PHE A 42 -2.22 1.52 -8.65
C PHE A 42 -0.92 1.84 -9.40
N LYS A 43 -0.76 1.30 -10.60
CA LYS A 43 0.43 1.52 -11.46
C LYS A 43 0.70 2.99 -11.78
N ASP A 44 -0.37 3.79 -11.82
CA ASP A 44 -0.34 5.24 -12.04
C ASP A 44 0.07 6.04 -10.79
N GLY A 45 0.33 5.35 -9.67
CA GLY A 45 0.74 5.94 -8.40
C GLY A 45 -0.41 6.41 -7.52
N LYS A 46 -1.67 6.20 -7.93
CA LYS A 46 -2.80 6.45 -7.04
C LYS A 46 -2.81 5.47 -5.89
N ILE A 47 -3.25 5.95 -4.74
CA ILE A 47 -3.39 5.16 -3.52
C ILE A 47 -4.84 5.30 -3.06
N SER A 48 -5.53 4.18 -2.89
CA SER A 48 -6.84 4.13 -2.23
C SER A 48 -6.68 3.51 -0.85
N ILE A 49 -7.33 4.09 0.15
CA ILE A 49 -7.36 3.57 1.53
C ILE A 49 -8.82 3.62 1.97
N GLU A 50 -9.42 2.46 2.16
CA GLU A 50 -10.84 2.34 2.51
C GLU A 50 -11.03 2.34 4.04
N ASN A 51 -12.27 2.55 4.49
CA ASN A 51 -12.65 2.48 5.91
C ASN A 51 -11.86 3.41 6.86
N ASN A 52 -11.58 4.64 6.42
CA ASN A 52 -11.10 5.69 7.31
C ASN A 52 -12.29 6.46 7.89
N GLU A 53 -12.33 6.62 9.22
CA GLU A 53 -13.38 7.35 9.93
C GLU A 53 -13.26 8.86 9.74
N ASN A 54 -12.04 9.36 9.56
CA ASN A 54 -11.77 10.79 9.44
C ASN A 54 -10.47 11.09 8.65
N LYS A 55 -10.28 12.38 8.36
CA LYS A 55 -9.12 12.87 7.59
C LYS A 55 -7.78 12.62 8.29
N GLU A 56 -7.73 12.70 9.62
CA GLU A 56 -6.48 12.50 10.37
C GLU A 56 -6.03 11.04 10.34
N GLU A 57 -6.97 10.12 10.41
CA GLU A 57 -6.70 8.69 10.24
C GLU A 57 -6.20 8.37 8.83
N ALA A 58 -6.85 8.91 7.80
CA ALA A 58 -6.41 8.74 6.42
C ALA A 58 -4.96 9.25 6.21
N LYS A 59 -4.61 10.39 6.83
CA LYS A 59 -3.24 10.92 6.80
C LYS A 59 -2.24 9.96 7.44
N LYS A 60 -2.56 9.39 8.61
CA LYS A 60 -1.67 8.44 9.31
C LYS A 60 -1.39 7.21 8.46
N SER A 61 -2.43 6.61 7.88
CA SER A 61 -2.30 5.46 6.98
C SER A 61 -1.46 5.80 5.76
N LEU A 62 -1.72 6.95 5.12
CA LEU A 62 -0.97 7.40 3.95
C LEU A 62 0.52 7.59 4.24
N VAL A 63 0.88 8.19 5.39
CA VAL A 63 2.30 8.37 5.77
C VAL A 63 3.02 7.03 5.90
N LYS A 64 2.37 6.01 6.46
CA LYS A 64 2.93 4.66 6.55
C LYS A 64 3.15 4.05 5.17
N ILE A 65 2.16 4.15 4.27
CA ILE A 65 2.29 3.67 2.88
C ILE A 65 3.43 4.39 2.16
N LEU A 66 3.48 5.72 2.22
CA LEU A 66 4.51 6.51 1.55
C LEU A 66 5.92 6.21 2.06
N ARG A 67 6.07 5.94 3.37
CA ARG A 67 7.36 5.53 3.95
C ARG A 67 7.88 4.23 3.33
N LEU A 68 6.99 3.31 2.97
CA LEU A 68 7.33 2.04 2.34
C LEU A 68 7.63 2.21 0.86
N ILE A 69 6.81 2.97 0.13
CA ILE A 69 7.08 3.29 -1.28
C ILE A 69 8.41 4.01 -1.42
N ARG A 70 8.75 4.95 -0.52
CA ARG A 70 10.04 5.65 -0.55
C ARG A 70 11.27 4.74 -0.37
N ARG A 71 11.10 3.54 0.20
CA ARG A 71 12.18 2.52 0.25
C ARG A 71 12.31 1.72 -1.05
N THR A 72 11.33 1.86 -1.95
CA THR A 72 11.20 1.09 -3.20
C THR A 72 11.73 1.84 -4.42
N VAL A 73 11.62 3.18 -4.44
CA VAL A 73 12.01 4.06 -5.57
C VAL A 73 13.38 4.70 -5.36
#